data_AF-A0A914JJ47-F1
#
_entry.id   AF-A0A914JJ47-F1
#
_cell.length_a   1.000
_cell.length_b   1.000
_cell.length_c   1.000
_cell.angle_alpha   90.00
_cell.angle_beta   90.00
_cell.angle_gamma   90.00
#
_symmetry.space_group_name_H-M   'P 1'
#
loop_
_entity.id
_entity.type
_entity.pdbx_description
1 polymer ?
#
loop_
_entity_poly.entity_id
_entity_poly.type
_entity_poly.pdbx_seq_one_letter_code
_entity_poly.pdbx_strand_id
1 'polypeptide(L)'
;MAFNSPIALTNKNILFCFVGIIVIFVVTDYFLLNQLVSEKIIKNESFDFLSSNVTDKCQFTDPLMQSALERVKSESCRQSLKDVYCQVLDSNVELENSCSDFDKTKLNKFVGCFDDSPSGFLLTGYHYNFPKTNAPDLCVQTCFRSAYELAGLKSGKHCFCGDSTDLKKGLEVDESICRSLSCPGNANLTCGGIKSTAVISTGLAKIERPMPEFIPLPDDIETRKRVKILFVLQLNGRNSRQVTRMIRTIYSRDHFYLVHVDQRQNFMFSEMKELQKLFEKKKLFNFKVTENRFATIWGGSTLLTMFLQTIKDSLTSLGWNDWDYVLNMSESDMPLLSLEELEHNLALNNGFSSM
;
A
#
# COMPACT_ATOMS: atom_id res chain seq x y z
N MET A 1 -71.61 -27.34 -57.38
CA MET A 1 -70.82 -27.07 -56.17
C MET A 1 -69.61 -27.96 -56.21
N ALA A 2 -68.43 -27.39 -56.47
CA ALA A 2 -67.19 -28.11 -56.66
C ALA A 2 -66.53 -28.41 -55.31
N PHE A 3 -66.07 -29.65 -55.14
CA PHE A 3 -65.08 -30.04 -54.13
C PHE A 3 -63.74 -30.20 -54.85
N ASN A 4 -62.70 -29.52 -54.36
CA ASN A 4 -61.31 -29.80 -54.71
C ASN A 4 -60.42 -29.78 -53.45
N SER A 5 -59.43 -30.66 -53.49
CA SER A 5 -58.45 -31.12 -52.51
C SER A 5 -57.49 -30.07 -51.90
N PRO A 6 -56.81 -30.41 -50.77
CA PRO A 6 -55.82 -29.52 -50.13
C PRO A 6 -54.44 -29.58 -50.80
N ILE A 7 -53.76 -28.43 -50.85
CA ILE A 7 -52.39 -28.27 -51.34
C ILE A 7 -51.42 -28.51 -50.19
N ALA A 8 -50.49 -29.46 -50.36
CA ALA A 8 -49.41 -29.75 -49.44
C ALA A 8 -48.31 -28.66 -49.53
N LEU A 9 -48.03 -27.97 -48.41
CA LEU A 9 -46.82 -27.15 -48.28
C LEU A 9 -45.61 -28.06 -48.02
N THR A 10 -44.58 -27.91 -48.85
CA THR A 10 -43.37 -28.73 -48.82
C THR A 10 -42.29 -28.17 -47.88
N ASN A 11 -41.55 -29.09 -47.24
CA ASN A 11 -40.50 -28.89 -46.24
C ASN A 11 -39.34 -27.94 -46.61
N LYS A 12 -39.23 -27.49 -47.87
CA LYS A 12 -38.16 -26.58 -48.33
C LYS A 12 -38.37 -25.12 -47.88
N ASN A 13 -39.61 -24.67 -47.74
CA ASN A 13 -39.89 -23.28 -47.35
C ASN A 13 -39.69 -23.04 -45.84
N ILE A 14 -39.86 -24.08 -45.01
CA ILE A 14 -39.60 -24.00 -43.58
C ILE A 14 -38.08 -23.94 -43.33
N LEU A 15 -37.27 -24.72 -44.05
CA LEU A 15 -35.81 -24.69 -43.91
C LEU A 15 -35.21 -23.34 -44.34
N PHE A 16 -35.72 -22.72 -45.42
CA PHE A 16 -35.29 -21.38 -45.84
C PHE A 16 -35.71 -20.28 -44.86
N CYS A 17 -36.88 -20.39 -44.21
CA CYS A 17 -37.27 -19.49 -43.12
C CYS A 17 -36.40 -19.68 -41.88
N PHE A 18 -36.05 -20.91 -41.49
CA PHE A 18 -35.18 -21.16 -40.33
C PHE A 18 -33.73 -20.72 -40.57
N VAL A 19 -33.17 -20.94 -41.75
CA VAL A 19 -31.82 -20.45 -42.10
C VAL A 19 -31.81 -18.92 -42.22
N GLY A 20 -32.87 -18.31 -42.75
CA GLY A 20 -33.04 -16.85 -42.79
C GLY A 20 -33.15 -16.23 -41.40
N ILE A 21 -33.89 -16.86 -40.48
CA ILE A 21 -34.04 -16.39 -39.09
C ILE A 21 -32.71 -16.56 -38.32
N ILE A 22 -31.98 -17.67 -38.49
CA ILE A 22 -30.68 -17.88 -37.82
C ILE A 22 -29.61 -16.92 -38.34
N VAL A 23 -29.58 -16.62 -39.65
CA VAL A 23 -28.65 -15.62 -40.21
C VAL A 23 -29.02 -14.20 -39.74
N ILE A 24 -30.31 -13.89 -39.58
CA ILE A 24 -30.75 -12.62 -38.99
C ILE A 24 -30.33 -12.53 -37.52
N PHE A 25 -30.53 -13.58 -36.70
CA PHE A 25 -30.11 -13.61 -35.29
C PHE A 25 -28.59 -13.50 -35.12
N VAL A 26 -27.79 -14.19 -35.93
CA VAL A 26 -26.32 -14.11 -35.86
C VAL A 26 -25.79 -12.76 -36.33
N VAL A 27 -26.43 -12.13 -37.33
CA VAL A 27 -26.04 -10.79 -37.80
C VAL A 27 -26.52 -9.69 -36.83
N THR A 28 -27.69 -9.84 -36.19
CA THR A 28 -28.16 -8.90 -35.15
C THR A 28 -27.37 -9.05 -33.86
N ASP A 29 -26.93 -10.25 -33.48
CA ASP A 29 -26.08 -10.48 -32.31
C ASP A 29 -24.65 -9.98 -32.55
N TYR A 30 -24.11 -10.08 -33.77
CA TYR A 30 -22.81 -9.49 -34.14
C TYR A 30 -22.87 -7.94 -34.19
N PHE A 31 -24.01 -7.37 -34.61
CA PHE A 31 -24.23 -5.92 -34.56
C PHE A 31 -24.45 -5.41 -33.14
N LEU A 32 -25.17 -6.14 -32.28
CA LEU A 32 -25.34 -5.83 -30.85
C LEU A 32 -24.03 -5.99 -30.07
N LEU A 33 -23.18 -6.98 -30.38
CA LEU A 33 -21.84 -7.10 -29.78
C LEU A 33 -20.94 -5.92 -30.18
N ASN A 34 -20.98 -5.47 -31.44
CA ASN A 34 -20.17 -4.31 -31.88
C ASN A 34 -20.71 -2.97 -31.38
N GLN A 35 -22.01 -2.88 -31.04
CA GLN A 35 -22.59 -1.69 -30.40
C GLN A 35 -22.41 -1.69 -28.87
N LEU A 36 -22.14 -2.84 -28.24
CA LEU A 36 -21.82 -2.96 -26.81
C LEU A 36 -20.31 -2.94 -26.50
N VAL A 37 -19.44 -3.16 -27.49
CA VAL A 37 -17.97 -3.16 -27.34
C VAL A 37 -17.34 -1.77 -27.53
N SER A 38 -18.11 -0.71 -27.80
CA SER A 38 -17.56 0.65 -27.98
C SER A 38 -17.75 1.64 -26.81
N GLU A 39 -18.29 1.23 -25.65
CA GLU A 39 -18.31 2.11 -24.45
C GLU A 39 -18.18 1.30 -23.15
N LYS A 40 -16.98 0.79 -22.85
CA LYS A 40 -16.44 0.70 -21.48
C LYS A 40 -14.99 0.21 -21.50
N ILE A 41 -14.19 0.83 -20.64
CA ILE A 41 -12.75 0.56 -20.36
C ILE A 41 -11.78 1.44 -21.17
N ILE A 42 -11.88 2.76 -20.95
CA ILE A 42 -10.78 3.50 -20.32
C ILE A 42 -11.40 4.29 -19.16
N LYS A 43 -11.51 3.65 -18.00
CA LYS A 43 -11.32 4.35 -16.73
C LYS A 43 -9.92 3.95 -16.26
N ASN A 44 -8.87 4.55 -16.79
CA ASN A 44 -8.09 5.45 -15.93
C ASN A 44 -9.01 6.21 -14.98
N GLU A 45 -8.69 6.21 -13.70
CA GLU A 45 -9.17 7.27 -12.81
C GLU A 45 -8.66 8.59 -13.37
N SER A 46 -9.39 9.14 -14.36
CA SER A 46 -9.45 10.55 -14.63
C SER A 46 -10.12 11.13 -13.40
N PHE A 47 -9.29 11.69 -12.54
CA PHE A 47 -9.73 12.68 -11.57
C PHE A 47 -10.57 13.70 -12.34
N ASP A 48 -11.84 13.88 -11.98
CA ASP A 48 -12.76 14.76 -12.69
C ASP A 48 -12.13 16.15 -12.78
N PHE A 49 -11.73 16.51 -14.00
CA PHE A 49 -11.12 17.77 -14.35
C PHE A 49 -12.23 18.83 -14.29
N LEU A 50 -12.46 19.39 -13.10
CA LEU A 50 -13.16 20.67 -13.00
C LEU A 50 -12.26 21.71 -13.65
N SER A 51 -12.49 21.94 -14.94
CA SER A 51 -11.94 23.06 -15.69
C SER A 51 -12.52 24.36 -15.12
N SER A 52 -11.91 24.88 -14.06
CA SER A 52 -12.14 26.24 -13.59
C SER A 52 -10.85 27.04 -13.71
N ASN A 53 -10.56 27.60 -14.89
CA ASN A 53 -9.66 28.75 -15.11
C ASN A 53 -8.49 28.95 -14.09
N VAL A 54 -7.65 27.94 -13.83
CA VAL A 54 -6.48 28.08 -12.94
C VAL A 54 -5.23 28.56 -13.69
N THR A 55 -5.27 28.67 -15.02
CA THR A 55 -4.08 28.92 -15.84
C THR A 55 -3.50 30.33 -15.79
N ASP A 56 -4.17 31.31 -15.19
CA ASP A 56 -3.69 32.71 -15.21
C ASP A 56 -3.03 33.20 -13.91
N LYS A 57 -2.88 32.37 -12.87
CA LYS A 57 -2.27 32.80 -11.59
C LYS A 57 -1.12 31.94 -11.05
N CYS A 58 -0.82 30.82 -11.67
CA CYS A 58 0.22 29.90 -11.18
C CYS A 58 1.60 30.28 -11.73
N GLN A 59 2.49 30.79 -10.87
CA GLN A 59 3.86 31.14 -11.25
C GLN A 59 4.81 29.94 -11.05
N PHE A 60 5.58 29.59 -12.08
CA PHE A 60 6.54 28.48 -12.06
C PHE A 60 7.97 28.98 -11.73
N THR A 61 8.13 29.58 -10.56
CA THR A 61 9.42 30.14 -10.10
C THR A 61 10.27 29.15 -9.31
N ASP A 62 9.70 28.02 -8.88
CA ASP A 62 10.41 26.99 -8.15
C ASP A 62 11.51 26.30 -9.01
N PRO A 63 12.76 26.20 -8.53
CA PRO A 63 13.86 25.60 -9.30
C PRO A 63 13.67 24.13 -9.66
N LEU A 64 13.01 23.34 -8.80
CA LEU A 64 12.75 21.93 -9.08
C LEU A 64 11.70 21.79 -10.18
N MET A 65 10.67 22.63 -10.15
CA MET A 65 9.64 22.70 -11.19
C MET A 65 10.23 23.12 -12.54
N GLN A 66 11.10 24.13 -12.58
CA GLN A 66 11.79 24.54 -13.81
C GLN A 66 12.65 23.42 -14.39
N SER A 67 13.49 22.79 -13.55
CA SER A 67 14.30 21.64 -13.97
C SER A 67 13.45 20.46 -14.46
N ALA A 68 12.28 20.23 -13.85
CA ALA A 68 11.36 19.20 -14.30
C ALA A 68 10.78 19.53 -15.69
N LEU A 69 10.31 20.76 -15.91
CA LEU A 69 9.76 21.22 -17.19
C LEU A 69 10.78 21.13 -18.35
N GLU A 70 12.06 21.37 -18.09
CA GLU A 70 13.13 21.25 -19.10
C GLU A 70 13.36 19.79 -19.53
N ARG A 71 13.22 18.84 -18.59
CA ARG A 71 13.49 17.41 -18.83
C ARG A 71 12.30 16.64 -19.40
N VAL A 72 11.07 17.18 -19.26
CA VAL A 72 9.86 16.55 -19.76
C VAL A 72 9.85 16.51 -21.29
N LYS A 73 9.58 15.32 -21.83
CA LYS A 73 9.65 15.05 -23.28
C LYS A 73 8.33 15.24 -24.01
N SER A 74 7.20 14.87 -23.41
CA SER A 74 5.88 14.95 -24.06
C SER A 74 5.08 16.15 -23.57
N GLU A 75 4.34 16.77 -24.48
CA GLU A 75 3.52 17.94 -24.15
C GLU A 75 2.38 17.61 -23.18
N SER A 76 1.80 16.41 -23.30
CA SER A 76 0.79 15.91 -22.37
C SER A 76 1.32 15.80 -20.93
N CYS A 77 2.55 15.34 -20.76
CA CYS A 77 3.20 15.26 -19.45
C CYS A 77 3.55 16.65 -18.94
N ARG A 78 3.98 17.56 -19.82
CA ARG A 78 4.27 18.95 -19.49
C ARG A 78 3.04 19.66 -18.94
N GLN A 79 1.89 19.47 -19.58
CA GLN A 79 0.63 20.04 -19.13
C GLN A 79 0.19 19.43 -17.78
N SER A 80 0.20 18.10 -17.67
CA SER A 80 -0.17 17.41 -16.42
C SER A 80 0.70 17.86 -15.23
N LEU A 81 2.00 18.06 -15.46
CA LEU A 81 2.92 18.55 -14.42
C LEU A 81 2.56 19.97 -13.97
N LYS A 82 2.23 20.86 -14.89
CA LYS A 82 1.77 22.22 -14.56
C LYS A 82 0.48 22.19 -13.76
N ASP A 83 -0.50 21.41 -14.21
CA ASP A 83 -1.81 21.31 -13.57
C ASP A 83 -1.68 20.81 -12.12
N VAL A 84 -0.92 19.74 -11.91
CA VAL A 84 -0.67 19.18 -10.56
C VAL A 84 0.08 20.18 -9.69
N TYR A 85 1.11 20.85 -10.21
CA TYR A 85 1.86 21.84 -9.44
C TYR A 85 0.95 22.96 -8.93
N CYS A 86 0.07 23.48 -9.78
CA CYS A 86 -0.86 24.54 -9.40
C CYS A 86 -1.92 24.07 -8.40
N GLN A 87 -2.44 22.84 -8.57
CA GLN A 87 -3.38 22.26 -7.61
C GLN A 87 -2.76 22.06 -6.23
N VAL A 88 -1.50 21.63 -6.16
CA VAL A 88 -0.80 21.41 -4.89
C VAL A 88 -0.61 22.71 -4.12
N LEU A 89 -0.29 23.82 -4.80
CA LEU A 89 -0.15 25.13 -4.16
C LEU A 89 -1.45 25.63 -3.52
N ASP A 90 -2.59 25.29 -4.11
CA ASP A 90 -3.91 25.69 -3.60
C ASP A 90 -4.49 24.67 -2.61
N SER A 91 -3.87 23.49 -2.46
CA SER A 91 -4.39 22.42 -1.62
C SER A 91 -3.90 22.55 -0.17
N ASN A 92 -4.83 22.86 0.74
CA ASN A 92 -4.67 22.60 2.17
C ASN A 92 -5.49 21.36 2.52
N VAL A 93 -4.86 20.19 2.50
CA VAL A 93 -5.49 18.94 2.94
C VAL A 93 -5.12 18.69 4.39
N GLU A 94 -6.06 18.96 5.30
CA GLU A 94 -5.98 18.48 6.68
C GLU A 94 -6.54 17.05 6.74
N LEU A 95 -5.72 16.10 7.18
CA LEU A 95 -6.13 14.72 7.42
C LEU A 95 -6.44 14.56 8.90
N GLU A 96 -7.64 14.10 9.22
CA GLU A 96 -8.01 13.76 10.58
C GLU A 96 -7.35 12.44 11.01
N ASN A 97 -6.74 12.44 12.20
CA ASN A 97 -6.18 11.23 12.78
C ASN A 97 -7.28 10.49 13.55
N SER A 98 -7.64 9.28 13.08
CA SER A 98 -8.66 8.42 13.67
C SER A 98 -8.10 7.34 14.60
N CYS A 99 -6.81 7.36 14.91
CA CYS A 99 -6.18 6.40 15.81
C CYS A 99 -6.74 6.56 17.23
N SER A 100 -7.32 5.49 17.77
CA SER A 100 -7.86 5.44 19.15
C SER A 100 -6.81 5.65 20.22
N ASP A 101 -5.56 5.27 19.93
CA ASP A 101 -4.43 5.39 20.84
C ASP A 101 -3.79 6.78 20.79
N PHE A 102 -4.29 7.68 19.93
CA PHE A 102 -3.80 9.04 19.83
C PHE A 102 -4.74 10.02 20.53
N ASP A 103 -4.19 10.76 21.49
CA ASP A 103 -4.86 11.82 22.23
C ASP A 103 -4.22 13.18 21.89
N LYS A 104 -4.91 13.94 21.03
CA LYS A 104 -4.48 15.28 20.61
C LYS A 104 -4.30 16.24 21.79
N THR A 105 -5.00 16.05 22.91
CA THR A 105 -4.88 16.92 24.09
C THR A 105 -3.56 16.75 24.83
N LYS A 106 -2.87 15.63 24.60
CA LYS A 106 -1.55 15.31 25.16
C LYS A 106 -0.40 15.64 24.21
N LEU A 107 -0.68 15.93 22.94
CA LEU A 107 0.35 16.29 21.97
C LEU A 107 1.11 17.54 22.44
N ASN A 108 2.44 17.49 22.36
CA ASN A 108 3.34 18.59 22.75
C ASN A 108 3.22 19.02 24.23
N LYS A 109 2.56 18.23 25.08
CA LYS A 109 2.44 18.55 26.51
C LYS A 109 3.75 18.21 27.21
N PHE A 110 4.32 19.18 27.93
CA PHE A 110 5.47 18.95 28.79
C PHE A 110 5.11 17.96 29.91
N VAL A 111 5.92 16.92 30.06
CA VAL A 111 5.71 15.83 31.02
C VAL A 111 6.55 16.04 32.27
N GLY A 112 7.81 16.43 32.11
CA GLY A 112 8.71 16.67 33.24
C GLY A 112 10.16 16.86 32.82
N CYS A 113 10.98 17.25 33.79
CA CYS A 113 12.43 17.37 33.65
C CYS A 113 13.11 16.30 34.50
N PHE A 114 14.01 15.52 33.91
CA PHE A 114 14.64 14.40 34.61
C PHE A 114 16.16 14.46 34.49
N ASP A 115 16.88 14.35 35.60
CA ASP A 115 18.32 14.08 35.61
C ASP A 115 18.54 12.59 35.32
N ASP A 116 19.29 12.32 34.25
CA ASP A 116 19.60 10.98 33.75
C ASP A 116 21.09 10.64 33.83
N SER A 117 21.86 11.43 34.59
CA SER A 117 23.27 11.15 34.89
C SER A 117 23.52 9.73 35.46
N PRO A 118 22.65 9.16 36.32
CA PRO A 118 22.87 7.83 36.87
C PRO A 118 22.68 6.68 35.86
N SER A 119 21.86 6.88 34.82
CA SER A 119 21.45 5.84 33.85
C SER A 119 22.03 6.03 32.45
N GLY A 120 22.69 7.17 32.18
CA GLY A 120 23.26 7.53 30.88
C GLY A 120 22.26 8.24 29.97
N PHE A 121 21.15 7.56 29.64
CA PHE A 121 20.02 8.12 28.89
C PHE A 121 18.71 7.72 29.58
N LEU A 122 17.79 8.67 29.73
CA LEU A 122 16.46 8.42 30.30
C LEU A 122 15.63 7.51 29.38
N LEU A 123 15.33 8.01 28.18
CA LEU A 123 14.51 7.34 27.17
C LEU A 123 15.41 6.43 26.32
N THR A 124 15.02 5.17 26.20
CA THR A 124 15.89 4.09 25.67
C THR A 124 15.48 3.55 24.30
N GLY A 125 14.49 4.17 23.65
CA GLY A 125 14.11 3.89 22.27
C GLY A 125 15.08 4.53 21.26
N TYR A 126 14.55 5.06 20.17
CA TYR A 126 15.40 5.67 19.14
C TYR A 126 16.07 6.96 19.60
N HIS A 127 17.27 7.19 19.08
CA HIS A 127 18.06 8.39 19.29
C HIS A 127 18.37 9.07 17.96
N TYR A 128 18.14 10.38 17.92
CA TYR A 128 18.45 11.23 16.78
C TYR A 128 19.33 12.40 17.21
N ASN A 129 20.29 12.75 16.35
CA ASN A 129 21.12 13.93 16.50
C ASN A 129 20.76 14.93 15.40
N PHE A 130 20.24 16.10 15.81
CA PHE A 130 19.85 17.19 14.93
C PHE A 130 20.70 18.43 15.22
N PRO A 131 21.97 18.50 14.75
CA PRO A 131 22.91 19.55 15.14
C PRO A 131 22.46 20.98 14.85
N LYS A 132 21.60 21.16 13.84
CA LYS A 132 21.16 22.47 13.35
C LYS A 132 19.66 22.72 13.47
N THR A 133 18.87 21.66 13.55
CA THR A 133 17.42 21.74 13.34
C THR A 133 16.62 21.24 14.53
N ASN A 134 17.26 20.77 15.61
CA ASN A 134 16.53 20.27 16.78
C ASN A 134 15.60 21.36 17.33
N ALA A 135 14.37 20.96 17.61
CA ALA A 135 13.32 21.76 18.22
C ALA A 135 12.29 20.79 18.85
N PRO A 136 11.48 21.24 19.82
CA PRO A 136 10.48 20.40 20.45
C PRO A 136 9.55 19.72 19.46
N ASP A 137 8.95 20.47 18.53
CA ASP A 137 8.00 19.91 17.56
C ASP A 137 8.65 18.87 16.64
N LEU A 138 9.88 19.11 16.16
CA LEU A 138 10.60 18.15 15.33
C LEU A 138 10.89 16.86 16.11
N CYS A 139 11.33 16.98 17.36
CA CYS A 139 11.61 15.82 18.19
C CYS A 139 10.34 15.03 18.52
N VAL A 140 9.26 15.71 18.90
CA VAL A 140 7.95 15.11 19.15
C VAL A 140 7.44 14.39 17.91
N GLN A 141 7.44 15.03 16.75
CA GLN A 141 7.01 14.40 15.49
C GLN A 141 7.88 13.20 15.12
N THR A 142 9.20 13.28 15.35
CA THR A 142 10.10 12.16 15.08
C THR A 142 9.77 10.96 15.96
N CYS A 143 9.58 11.17 17.26
CA CYS A 143 9.23 10.08 18.18
C CYS A 143 7.81 9.55 17.96
N PHE A 144 6.86 10.41 17.62
CA PHE A 144 5.51 10.03 17.21
C PHE A 144 5.54 9.08 16.00
N ARG A 145 6.29 9.43 14.95
CA ARG A 145 6.43 8.61 13.74
C ARG A 145 7.14 7.29 13.99
N SER A 146 8.01 7.26 14.99
CA SER A 146 8.65 6.04 15.47
C SER A 146 7.81 5.29 16.52
N ALA A 147 6.55 5.70 16.74
CA ALA A 147 5.57 5.09 17.61
C ALA A 147 5.93 5.03 19.11
N TYR A 148 6.60 6.07 19.63
CA TYR A 148 6.91 6.21 21.05
C TYR A 148 5.99 7.21 21.74
N GLU A 149 5.65 6.96 23.01
CA GLU A 149 4.81 7.84 23.85
C GLU A 149 5.46 9.19 24.13
N LEU A 150 6.80 9.19 24.25
CA LEU A 150 7.57 10.31 24.76
C LEU A 150 8.72 10.70 23.83
N ALA A 151 8.95 12.01 23.79
CA ALA A 151 10.10 12.64 23.19
C ALA A 151 10.93 13.34 24.28
N GLY A 152 12.24 13.19 24.23
CA GLY A 152 13.19 13.72 25.20
C GLY A 152 14.21 14.62 24.52
N LEU A 153 14.25 15.89 24.91
CA LEU A 153 15.22 16.85 24.44
C LEU A 153 16.38 16.91 25.44
N LYS A 154 17.61 16.74 24.96
CA LYS A 154 18.82 16.75 25.79
C LYS A 154 19.98 17.39 25.05
N SER A 155 20.81 18.12 25.79
CA SER A 155 22.07 18.70 25.30
C SER A 155 21.91 19.54 24.02
N GLY A 156 20.76 20.20 23.85
CA GLY A 156 20.43 21.09 22.73
C GLY A 156 20.11 20.37 21.42
N LYS A 157 20.92 19.39 21.01
CA LYS A 157 20.86 18.76 19.68
C LYS A 157 20.34 17.33 19.65
N HIS A 158 20.15 16.70 20.80
CA HIS A 158 19.73 15.30 20.86
C HIS A 158 18.24 15.18 21.14
N CYS A 159 17.62 14.29 20.39
CA CYS A 159 16.24 13.87 20.53
C CYS A 159 16.23 12.37 20.85
N PHE A 160 15.61 12.01 21.96
CA PHE A 160 15.46 10.62 22.41
C PHE A 160 13.99 10.25 22.43
N CYS A 161 13.65 9.06 22.00
CA CYS A 161 12.30 8.52 22.02
C CYS A 161 12.22 7.42 23.06
N GLY A 162 11.08 7.27 23.71
CA GLY A 162 10.88 6.21 24.70
C GLY A 162 9.46 6.20 25.24
N ASP A 163 9.25 5.34 26.21
CA ASP A 163 7.91 5.10 26.77
C ASP A 163 7.84 5.56 28.22
N SER A 164 6.63 5.69 28.76
CA SER A 164 6.41 6.12 30.15
C SER A 164 7.13 5.25 31.19
N THR A 165 7.42 3.98 30.88
CA THR A 165 8.20 3.09 31.76
C THR A 165 9.64 3.54 31.95
N ASP A 166 10.22 4.27 30.99
CA ASP A 166 11.60 4.76 31.05
C ASP A 166 11.81 5.85 32.09
N LEU A 167 10.76 6.60 32.43
CA LEU A 167 10.83 7.70 33.40
C LEU A 167 11.29 7.24 34.79
N LYS A 168 11.08 5.96 35.13
CA LYS A 168 11.55 5.36 36.40
C LYS A 168 13.06 5.28 36.53
N LYS A 169 13.82 5.43 35.42
CA LYS A 169 15.28 5.36 35.38
C LYS A 169 15.94 6.69 35.81
N GLY A 170 15.22 7.81 35.72
CA GLY A 170 15.73 9.14 36.05
C GLY A 170 15.16 9.68 37.35
N LEU A 171 15.80 10.75 37.85
CA LEU A 171 15.29 11.53 38.97
C LEU A 171 14.57 12.76 38.42
N GLU A 172 13.29 12.94 38.76
CA GLU A 172 12.58 14.17 38.43
C GLU A 172 13.19 15.36 39.18
N VAL A 173 13.45 16.44 38.46
CA VAL A 173 14.07 17.67 38.98
C VAL A 173 13.31 18.91 38.50
N ASP A 174 13.65 20.08 39.03
CA ASP A 174 13.00 21.33 38.66
C ASP A 174 13.11 21.63 37.15
N GLU A 175 12.02 22.10 36.56
CA GLU A 175 11.92 22.38 35.13
C GLU A 175 12.99 23.36 34.62
N SER A 176 13.42 24.32 35.47
CA SER A 176 14.46 25.30 35.11
C SER A 176 15.77 24.65 34.67
N ILE A 177 16.10 23.47 35.18
CA ILE A 177 17.32 22.74 34.85
C ILE A 177 17.29 22.29 33.38
N CYS A 178 16.13 21.84 32.89
CA CYS A 178 15.94 21.46 31.48
C CYS A 178 15.72 22.65 30.54
N ARG A 179 15.50 23.86 31.07
CA ARG A 179 15.39 25.10 30.27
C ARG A 179 16.74 25.81 30.09
N SER A 180 17.85 25.10 30.31
CA SER A 180 19.20 25.68 30.33
C SER A 180 19.85 25.82 28.95
N LEU A 181 19.42 25.07 27.93
CA LEU A 181 19.98 25.14 26.58
C LEU A 181 18.93 25.53 25.54
N SER A 182 19.26 26.52 24.73
CA SER A 182 18.46 26.90 23.55
C SER A 182 18.53 25.83 22.45
N CYS A 183 17.45 25.69 21.70
CA CYS A 183 17.38 24.81 20.55
C CYS A 183 18.14 25.39 19.35
N PRO A 184 18.90 24.56 18.60
CA PRO A 184 19.58 25.00 17.39
C PRO A 184 18.61 25.36 16.24
N GLY A 185 17.46 24.68 16.16
CA GLY A 185 16.44 24.99 15.14
C GLY A 185 15.63 26.25 15.45
N ASN A 186 15.58 26.69 16.71
CA ASN A 186 14.92 27.91 17.12
C ASN A 186 15.44 28.37 18.50
N ALA A 187 16.23 29.44 18.52
CA ALA A 187 16.87 29.92 19.75
C ALA A 187 15.90 30.39 20.85
N ASN A 188 14.63 30.66 20.50
CA ASN A 188 13.58 31.05 21.45
C ASN A 188 12.97 29.85 22.20
N LEU A 189 13.27 28.63 21.77
CA LEU A 189 12.82 27.40 22.41
C LEU A 189 13.97 26.75 23.19
N THR A 190 13.63 25.90 24.14
CA THR A 190 14.61 25.17 24.97
C THR A 190 14.63 23.69 24.62
N CYS A 191 15.84 23.10 24.63
CA CYS A 191 16.11 21.74 24.17
C CYS A 191 16.86 20.93 25.24
N GLY A 192 16.32 20.95 26.46
CA GLY A 192 16.85 20.21 27.60
C GLY A 192 18.07 20.87 28.24
N GLY A 193 18.67 20.13 29.18
CA GLY A 193 19.94 20.50 29.81
C GLY A 193 21.08 19.59 29.38
N ILE A 194 22.27 19.85 29.92
CA ILE A 194 23.47 19.04 29.64
C ILE A 194 23.32 17.62 30.23
N LYS A 195 22.77 17.55 31.44
CA LYS A 195 22.60 16.32 32.24
C LYS A 195 21.13 16.01 32.55
N SER A 196 20.22 16.75 31.93
CA SER A 196 18.79 16.62 32.18
C SER A 196 18.02 16.61 30.87
N THR A 197 16.99 15.77 30.83
CA THR A 197 16.15 15.56 29.67
C THR A 197 14.79 16.22 29.89
N ALA A 198 14.43 17.17 29.03
CA ALA A 198 13.07 17.70 28.96
C ALA A 198 12.19 16.69 28.23
N VAL A 199 11.20 16.13 28.91
CA VAL A 199 10.30 15.12 28.35
C VAL A 199 8.99 15.76 27.93
N ILE A 200 8.55 15.44 26.71
CA ILE A 200 7.34 15.95 26.09
C ILE A 200 6.54 14.75 25.55
N SER A 201 5.24 14.78 25.74
CA SER A 201 4.33 13.75 25.25
C SER A 201 4.10 13.89 23.74
N THR A 202 4.14 12.76 23.02
CA THR A 202 3.82 12.70 21.60
C THR A 202 2.32 12.63 21.32
N GLY A 203 1.50 12.47 22.37
CA GLY A 203 0.07 12.24 22.26
C GLY A 203 -0.29 10.77 22.00
N LEU A 204 0.68 9.89 21.77
CA LEU A 204 0.42 8.45 21.72
C LEU A 204 0.26 7.87 23.11
N ALA A 205 -0.72 6.99 23.28
CA ALA A 205 -0.80 6.06 24.38
C ALA A 205 0.22 4.93 24.21
N LYS A 206 0.45 4.16 25.29
CA LYS A 206 1.29 2.96 25.23
C LYS A 206 0.69 1.96 24.23
N ILE A 207 1.43 1.66 23.18
CA ILE A 207 1.06 0.60 22.22
C ILE A 207 1.96 -0.60 22.50
N GLU A 208 1.38 -1.69 23.00
CA GLU A 208 2.12 -2.94 23.15
C GLU A 208 2.31 -3.59 21.77
N ARG A 209 3.55 -3.56 21.28
CA ARG A 209 3.96 -4.20 20.03
C ARG A 209 4.93 -5.32 20.37
N PRO A 210 4.44 -6.52 20.72
CA PRO A 210 5.33 -7.64 20.93
C PRO A 210 6.11 -7.86 19.63
N MET A 211 7.43 -7.94 19.73
CA MET A 211 8.24 -8.42 18.62
C MET A 211 7.80 -9.86 18.35
N PRO A 212 7.33 -10.20 17.14
CA PRO A 212 6.91 -11.56 16.86
C PRO A 212 8.12 -12.48 16.98
N GLU A 213 8.07 -13.39 17.94
CA GLU A 213 9.08 -14.43 18.10
C GLU A 213 8.75 -15.58 17.13
N PHE A 214 9.78 -16.13 16.48
CA PHE A 214 9.60 -17.32 15.66
C PHE A 214 9.27 -18.51 16.56
N ILE A 215 8.13 -19.12 16.30
CA ILE A 215 7.67 -20.30 17.02
C ILE A 215 7.83 -21.51 16.09
N PRO A 216 8.67 -22.50 16.45
CA PRO A 216 8.82 -23.73 15.69
C PRO A 216 7.50 -24.49 15.59
N LEU A 217 7.35 -25.24 14.50
CA LEU A 217 6.15 -26.06 14.31
C LEU A 217 5.98 -27.09 15.44
N PRO A 218 4.76 -27.28 15.96
CA PRO A 218 4.48 -28.32 16.93
C PRO A 218 4.52 -29.70 16.27
N ASP A 219 4.95 -30.70 17.06
CA ASP A 219 4.94 -32.12 16.66
C ASP A 219 3.51 -32.65 16.46
N ASP A 220 2.52 -32.04 17.12
CA ASP A 220 1.10 -32.42 17.03
C ASP A 220 0.38 -31.63 15.92
N ILE A 221 -0.24 -32.37 15.00
CA ILE A 221 -0.93 -31.85 13.81
C ILE A 221 -2.29 -31.23 14.16
N GLU A 222 -2.96 -31.68 15.24
CA GLU A 222 -4.33 -31.23 15.57
C GLU A 222 -4.39 -29.77 16.05
N THR A 223 -3.27 -29.23 16.53
CA THR A 223 -3.19 -27.84 17.04
C THR A 223 -2.91 -26.80 15.94
N ARG A 224 -2.70 -27.23 14.69
CA ARG A 224 -2.31 -26.35 13.60
C ARG A 224 -3.48 -25.49 13.15
N LYS A 225 -3.49 -24.24 13.62
CA LYS A 225 -4.36 -23.19 13.08
C LYS A 225 -3.93 -22.88 11.65
N ARG A 226 -4.92 -22.78 10.76
CA ARG A 226 -4.70 -22.46 9.35
C ARG A 226 -5.06 -21.00 9.09
N VAL A 227 -4.21 -20.34 8.31
CA VAL A 227 -4.45 -19.01 7.76
C VAL A 227 -4.49 -19.10 6.25
N LYS A 228 -5.25 -18.20 5.63
CA LYS A 228 -5.33 -18.04 4.19
C LYS A 228 -4.57 -16.79 3.80
N ILE A 229 -3.64 -16.94 2.87
CA ILE A 229 -2.77 -15.84 2.44
C ILE A 229 -3.13 -15.44 1.02
N LEU A 230 -3.29 -14.15 0.78
CA LEU A 230 -3.30 -13.54 -0.55
C LEU A 230 -1.87 -13.12 -0.91
N PHE A 231 -1.22 -13.93 -1.74
CA PHE A 231 0.07 -13.59 -2.34
C PHE A 231 -0.14 -12.63 -3.51
N VAL A 232 0.39 -11.42 -3.39
CA VAL A 232 0.43 -10.43 -4.47
C VAL A 232 1.83 -10.45 -5.07
N LEU A 233 1.98 -11.12 -6.22
CA LEU A 233 3.25 -11.25 -6.92
C LEU A 233 3.40 -10.10 -7.93
N GLN A 234 4.30 -9.17 -7.66
CA GLN A 234 4.67 -8.09 -8.58
C GLN A 234 5.91 -8.51 -9.37
N LEU A 235 5.75 -8.74 -10.67
CA LEU A 235 6.82 -9.27 -11.51
C LEU A 235 7.28 -8.25 -12.54
N ASN A 236 8.59 -8.11 -12.62
CA ASN A 236 9.34 -7.41 -13.64
C ASN A 236 10.38 -8.38 -14.27
N GLY A 237 11.03 -7.97 -15.35
CA GLY A 237 12.09 -8.77 -15.96
C GLY A 237 11.64 -10.00 -16.76
N ARG A 238 12.54 -10.99 -16.85
CA ARG A 238 12.44 -12.12 -17.82
C ARG A 238 12.73 -13.51 -17.22
N ASN A 239 13.00 -13.61 -15.92
CA ASN A 239 13.39 -14.88 -15.31
C ASN A 239 12.16 -15.74 -14.91
N SER A 240 11.36 -16.15 -15.91
CA SER A 240 10.13 -16.92 -15.68
C SER A 240 10.39 -18.25 -14.96
N ARG A 241 11.59 -18.83 -15.14
CA ARG A 241 12.04 -20.04 -14.45
C ARG A 241 12.18 -19.84 -12.94
N GLN A 242 12.81 -18.75 -12.51
CA GLN A 242 12.95 -18.43 -11.09
C GLN A 242 11.60 -18.13 -10.45
N VAL A 243 10.75 -17.33 -11.12
CA VAL A 243 9.38 -17.07 -10.66
C VAL A 243 8.60 -18.37 -10.49
N THR A 244 8.68 -19.28 -11.47
CA THR A 244 8.03 -20.59 -11.38
C THR A 244 8.58 -21.43 -10.22
N ARG A 245 9.88 -21.34 -9.93
CA ARG A 245 10.50 -22.01 -8.78
C ARG A 245 9.98 -21.45 -7.45
N MET A 246 9.88 -20.12 -7.33
CA MET A 246 9.30 -19.47 -6.15
C MET A 246 7.83 -19.87 -5.96
N ILE A 247 7.00 -19.78 -7.01
CA ILE A 247 5.58 -20.17 -6.96
C ILE A 247 5.44 -21.63 -6.48
N ARG A 248 6.29 -22.55 -6.96
CA ARG A 248 6.27 -23.96 -6.51
C ARG A 248 6.51 -24.11 -5.01
N THR A 249 7.30 -23.24 -4.38
CA THR A 249 7.59 -23.31 -2.94
C THR A 249 6.47 -22.74 -2.07
N ILE A 250 5.70 -21.78 -2.60
CA ILE A 250 4.63 -21.11 -1.85
C ILE A 250 3.23 -21.58 -2.23
N TYR A 251 3.08 -22.44 -3.25
CA TYR A 251 1.77 -22.85 -3.77
C TYR A 251 1.05 -23.83 -2.84
N SER A 252 -0.16 -23.46 -2.44
CA SER A 252 -1.16 -24.28 -1.76
C SER A 252 -2.53 -24.05 -2.41
N ARG A 253 -3.45 -25.00 -2.25
CA ARG A 253 -4.85 -24.84 -2.69
C ARG A 253 -5.66 -23.94 -1.77
N ASP A 254 -5.17 -23.76 -0.54
CA ASP A 254 -5.87 -23.01 0.52
C ASP A 254 -5.51 -21.51 0.50
N HIS A 255 -4.70 -21.06 -0.45
CA HIS A 255 -4.23 -19.67 -0.59
C HIS A 255 -4.63 -19.07 -1.93
N PHE A 256 -4.43 -17.77 -2.07
CA PHE A 256 -4.74 -17.00 -3.27
C PHE A 256 -3.48 -16.38 -3.87
N TYR A 257 -3.37 -16.36 -5.19
CA TYR A 257 -2.21 -15.84 -5.91
C TYR A 257 -2.67 -14.84 -6.97
N LEU A 258 -2.42 -13.56 -6.72
CA LEU A 258 -2.62 -12.47 -7.68
C LEU A 258 -1.28 -12.07 -8.28
N VAL A 259 -1.13 -12.27 -9.59
CA VAL A 259 0.12 -11.99 -10.30
C VAL A 259 -0.05 -10.76 -11.16
N HIS A 260 0.61 -9.68 -10.77
CA HIS A 260 0.80 -8.51 -11.61
C HIS A 260 2.12 -8.65 -12.37
N VAL A 261 2.09 -8.36 -13.67
CA VAL A 261 3.30 -8.24 -14.48
C VAL A 261 3.38 -6.82 -14.99
N ASP A 262 4.55 -6.19 -14.86
CA ASP A 262 4.78 -4.84 -15.38
C ASP A 262 4.35 -4.74 -16.86
N GLN A 263 3.64 -3.65 -17.20
CA GLN A 263 3.06 -3.44 -18.53
C GLN A 263 4.10 -3.53 -19.66
N ARG A 264 5.37 -3.22 -19.37
CA ARG A 264 6.48 -3.26 -20.32
C ARG A 264 7.01 -4.67 -20.57
N GLN A 265 6.67 -5.64 -19.72
CA GLN A 265 7.22 -7.01 -19.74
C GLN A 265 6.26 -8.03 -20.37
N ASN A 266 6.08 -7.92 -21.69
CA ASN A 266 5.16 -8.82 -22.43
C ASN A 266 5.57 -10.29 -22.41
N PHE A 267 6.88 -10.59 -22.40
CA PHE A 267 7.37 -11.97 -22.31
C PHE A 267 6.93 -12.63 -21.00
N MET A 268 7.24 -11.99 -19.86
CA MET A 268 6.84 -12.51 -18.54
C MET A 268 5.32 -12.62 -18.42
N PHE A 269 4.57 -11.66 -18.98
CA PHE A 269 3.12 -11.71 -18.98
C PHE A 269 2.61 -12.94 -19.72
N SER A 270 3.11 -13.19 -20.94
CA SER A 270 2.75 -14.39 -21.71
C SER A 270 3.07 -15.68 -20.95
N GLU A 271 4.25 -15.78 -20.34
CA GLU A 271 4.66 -16.94 -19.54
C GLU A 271 3.72 -17.19 -18.35
N MET A 272 3.35 -16.13 -17.61
CA MET A 272 2.43 -16.25 -16.48
C MET A 272 1.00 -16.57 -16.92
N LYS A 273 0.55 -16.07 -18.08
CA LYS A 273 -0.75 -16.44 -18.65
C LYS A 273 -0.80 -17.90 -19.05
N GLU A 274 0.27 -18.44 -19.63
CA GLU A 274 0.37 -19.89 -19.91
C GLU A 274 0.34 -20.70 -18.61
N LEU A 275 1.04 -20.25 -17.57
CA LEU A 275 0.97 -20.87 -16.25
C LEU A 275 -0.46 -20.86 -15.68
N GLN A 276 -1.17 -19.73 -15.77
CA GLN A 276 -2.57 -19.62 -15.34
C GLN A 276 -3.47 -20.64 -16.06
N LYS A 277 -3.32 -20.79 -17.38
CA LYS A 277 -4.08 -21.79 -18.17
C LYS A 277 -3.86 -23.22 -17.65
N LEU A 278 -2.65 -23.54 -17.18
CA LEU A 278 -2.36 -24.85 -16.59
C LEU A 278 -3.10 -25.07 -15.26
N PHE A 279 -3.24 -24.04 -14.42
CA PHE A 279 -4.06 -24.09 -13.21
C PHE A 279 -5.54 -24.27 -13.54
N GLU A 280 -6.06 -23.49 -14.49
CA GLU A 280 -7.45 -23.59 -14.96
C GLU A 280 -7.78 -24.96 -15.54
N LYS A 281 -6.86 -25.55 -16.33
CA LYS A 281 -7.00 -26.92 -16.85
C LYS A 281 -7.11 -27.96 -15.74
N LYS A 282 -6.47 -27.71 -14.60
CA LYS A 282 -6.56 -28.54 -13.39
C LYS A 282 -7.73 -28.19 -12.48
N LYS A 283 -8.62 -27.28 -12.91
CA LYS A 283 -9.74 -26.74 -12.12
C LYS A 283 -9.30 -26.08 -10.81
N LEU A 284 -8.13 -25.45 -10.83
CA LEU A 284 -7.58 -24.66 -9.73
C LEU A 284 -7.78 -23.18 -10.09
N PHE A 285 -8.68 -22.51 -9.38
CA PHE A 285 -9.07 -21.13 -9.68
C PHE A 285 -8.43 -20.12 -8.72
N ASN A 286 -7.51 -20.54 -7.88
CA ASN A 286 -6.87 -19.69 -6.87
C ASN A 286 -5.61 -18.95 -7.36
N PHE A 287 -5.31 -19.02 -8.66
CA PHE A 287 -4.17 -18.36 -9.31
C PHE A 287 -4.64 -17.50 -10.47
N LYS A 288 -4.40 -16.18 -10.41
CA LYS A 288 -4.86 -15.22 -11.41
C LYS A 288 -3.77 -14.24 -11.79
N VAL A 289 -3.59 -14.02 -13.09
CA VAL A 289 -2.75 -12.95 -13.65
C VAL A 289 -3.64 -11.77 -14.01
N THR A 290 -3.26 -10.56 -13.60
CA THR A 290 -4.05 -9.35 -13.85
C THR A 290 -3.92 -8.87 -15.30
N GLU A 291 -5.06 -8.55 -15.92
CA GLU A 291 -5.08 -7.96 -17.27
C GLU A 291 -4.76 -6.46 -17.23
N ASN A 292 -5.22 -5.77 -16.18
CA ASN A 292 -4.84 -4.39 -15.94
C ASN A 292 -3.39 -4.36 -15.44
N ARG A 293 -2.49 -3.84 -16.28
CA ARG A 293 -1.05 -3.81 -16.03
C ARG A 293 -0.58 -2.37 -15.93
N PHE A 294 0.33 -2.15 -14.99
CA PHE A 294 0.89 -0.85 -14.67
C PHE A 294 2.39 -0.86 -14.97
N ALA A 295 2.93 0.28 -15.40
CA ALA A 295 4.38 0.47 -15.48
C ALA A 295 4.92 0.83 -14.09
N THR A 296 5.34 -0.17 -13.32
CA THR A 296 5.88 -0.01 -11.97
C THR A 296 7.37 0.29 -12.05
N ILE A 297 7.72 1.57 -12.14
CA ILE A 297 9.11 2.03 -12.10
C ILE A 297 9.62 2.07 -10.65
N TRP A 298 10.94 1.93 -10.48
CA TRP A 298 11.58 2.08 -9.17
C TRP A 298 11.26 3.45 -8.57
N GLY A 299 10.71 3.43 -7.34
CA GLY A 299 10.29 4.64 -6.63
C GLY A 299 9.07 5.37 -7.21
N GLY A 300 8.38 4.78 -8.20
CA GLY A 300 7.19 5.39 -8.82
C GLY A 300 5.94 5.22 -7.98
N SER A 301 5.03 6.21 -8.05
CA SER A 301 3.72 6.18 -7.37
C SER A 301 2.81 5.06 -7.88
N THR A 302 3.01 4.60 -9.12
CA THR A 302 2.22 3.54 -9.76
C THR A 302 2.29 2.20 -9.03
N LEU A 303 3.33 1.97 -8.21
CA LEU A 303 3.44 0.76 -7.39
C LEU A 303 2.30 0.65 -6.37
N LEU A 304 2.01 1.75 -5.66
CA LEU A 304 0.92 1.78 -4.68
C LEU A 304 -0.44 1.64 -5.37
N THR A 305 -0.65 2.35 -6.49
CA THR A 305 -1.86 2.23 -7.29
C THR A 305 -2.09 0.79 -7.76
N MET A 306 -1.03 0.13 -8.25
CA MET A 306 -1.08 -1.27 -8.63
C MET A 306 -1.50 -2.15 -7.45
N PHE A 307 -0.84 -2.00 -6.31
CA PHE A 307 -1.12 -2.81 -5.12
C PHE A 307 -2.56 -2.64 -4.64
N LEU A 308 -3.04 -1.40 -4.48
CA LEU A 308 -4.41 -1.10 -4.08
C LEU A 308 -5.43 -1.66 -5.08
N GLN A 309 -5.16 -1.54 -6.38
CA GLN A 309 -6.02 -2.09 -7.42
C GLN A 309 -6.06 -3.62 -7.36
N THR A 310 -4.94 -4.30 -7.12
CA THR A 310 -4.92 -5.77 -6.97
C THR A 310 -5.73 -6.25 -5.77
N ILE A 311 -5.64 -5.56 -4.63
CA ILE A 311 -6.47 -5.88 -3.45
C ILE A 311 -7.94 -5.64 -3.76
N LYS A 312 -8.28 -4.52 -4.40
CA LYS A 312 -9.65 -4.23 -4.80
C LYS A 312 -10.21 -5.32 -5.71
N ASP A 313 -9.44 -5.75 -6.71
CA ASP A 313 -9.83 -6.79 -7.65
C ASP A 313 -9.98 -8.16 -7.00
N SER A 314 -9.18 -8.48 -5.96
CA SER A 314 -9.34 -9.72 -5.20
C SER A 314 -10.73 -9.78 -4.54
N LEU A 315 -11.13 -8.67 -3.91
CA LEU A 315 -12.40 -8.57 -3.18
C LEU A 315 -13.60 -8.50 -4.11
N THR A 316 -13.53 -7.73 -5.21
CA THR A 316 -14.69 -7.44 -6.07
C THR A 316 -14.77 -8.37 -7.28
N SER A 317 -13.76 -8.32 -8.15
CA SER A 317 -13.77 -8.99 -9.45
C SER A 317 -13.61 -10.50 -9.32
N LEU A 318 -12.86 -10.97 -8.31
CA LEU A 318 -12.57 -12.38 -8.09
C LEU A 318 -13.43 -12.99 -6.96
N GLY A 319 -13.99 -12.18 -6.07
CA GLY A 319 -14.75 -12.64 -4.92
C GLY A 319 -13.90 -13.40 -3.89
N TRP A 320 -12.58 -13.20 -3.90
CA TRP A 320 -11.65 -13.76 -2.92
C TRP A 320 -11.64 -12.85 -1.70
N ASN A 321 -12.54 -13.11 -0.76
CA ASN A 321 -12.76 -12.29 0.43
C ASN A 321 -12.51 -13.04 1.75
N ASP A 322 -11.99 -14.26 1.67
CA ASP A 322 -11.74 -15.18 2.79
C ASP A 322 -10.25 -15.39 3.05
N TRP A 323 -9.40 -14.43 2.71
CA TRP A 323 -7.99 -14.40 3.11
C TRP A 323 -7.81 -13.61 4.42
N ASP A 324 -6.86 -14.04 5.26
CA ASP A 324 -6.52 -13.43 6.54
C ASP A 324 -5.36 -12.43 6.41
N TYR A 325 -4.42 -12.71 5.49
CA TYR A 325 -3.20 -11.92 5.29
C TYR A 325 -2.98 -11.58 3.82
N VAL A 326 -2.34 -10.44 3.57
CA VAL A 326 -1.79 -10.08 2.26
C VAL A 326 -0.27 -10.07 2.35
N LEU A 327 0.40 -10.74 1.42
CA LEU A 327 1.86 -10.80 1.35
C LEU A 327 2.30 -10.42 -0.07
N ASN A 328 2.99 -9.29 -0.21
CA ASN A 328 3.56 -8.88 -1.49
C ASN A 328 4.94 -9.50 -1.71
N MET A 329 5.20 -10.00 -2.91
CA MET A 329 6.50 -10.57 -3.31
C MET A 329 6.88 -10.13 -4.72
N SER A 330 8.18 -10.03 -4.98
CA SER A 330 8.79 -9.72 -6.27
C SER A 330 9.38 -10.97 -6.95
N GLU A 331 9.87 -10.85 -8.20
CA GLU A 331 10.54 -11.98 -8.86
C GLU A 331 11.85 -12.45 -8.20
N SER A 332 12.44 -11.62 -7.34
CA SER A 332 13.70 -11.87 -6.64
C SER A 332 13.51 -12.48 -5.25
N ASP A 333 12.28 -12.50 -4.74
CA ASP A 333 12.01 -13.03 -3.41
C ASP A 333 12.00 -14.57 -3.40
N MET A 334 12.39 -15.14 -2.27
CA MET A 334 12.37 -16.57 -2.02
C MET A 334 12.12 -16.81 -0.54
N PRO A 335 11.17 -17.68 -0.17
CA PRO A 335 10.92 -17.99 1.23
C PRO A 335 12.13 -18.71 1.86
N LEU A 336 12.46 -18.32 3.10
CA LEU A 336 13.46 -19.01 3.93
C LEU A 336 12.82 -20.09 4.80
N LEU A 337 11.59 -19.85 5.24
CA LEU A 337 10.76 -20.80 5.98
C LEU A 337 9.93 -21.63 5.00
N SER A 338 9.55 -22.83 5.41
CA SER A 338 8.51 -23.58 4.73
C SER A 338 7.17 -22.84 4.79
N LEU A 339 6.27 -23.14 3.84
CA LEU A 339 4.93 -22.55 3.84
C LEU A 339 4.17 -22.86 5.14
N GLU A 340 4.39 -24.05 5.69
CA GLU A 340 3.74 -24.51 6.93
C GLU A 340 4.23 -23.72 8.16
N GLU A 341 5.54 -23.47 8.27
CA GLU A 341 6.10 -22.61 9.32
C GLU A 341 5.56 -21.17 9.21
N LEU A 342 5.44 -20.65 7.98
CA LEU A 342 4.85 -19.34 7.74
C LEU A 342 3.39 -19.29 8.18
N GLU A 343 2.56 -20.25 7.75
CA GLU A 343 1.16 -20.36 8.16
C GLU A 343 1.03 -20.41 9.68
N HIS A 344 1.84 -21.23 10.35
CA HIS A 344 1.81 -21.37 11.80
C HIS A 344 2.12 -20.06 12.53
N ASN A 345 3.19 -19.38 12.13
CA ASN A 345 3.60 -18.12 12.76
C ASN A 345 2.58 -17.00 12.51
N LEU A 346 1.99 -16.93 11.31
CA LEU A 346 0.92 -15.97 11.02
C LEU A 346 -0.35 -16.29 11.81
N ALA A 347 -0.72 -17.57 11.96
CA ALA A 347 -1.90 -17.97 12.72
C ALA A 347 -1.82 -17.61 14.21
N LEU A 348 -0.61 -17.65 14.78
CA LEU A 348 -0.36 -17.24 16.16
C LEU A 348 -0.39 -15.71 16.34
N ASN A 349 -0.10 -14.96 15.28
CA ASN A 349 -0.07 -13.50 15.27
C ASN A 349 -1.29 -12.89 14.55
N ASN A 350 -2.41 -13.62 14.48
CA ASN A 350 -3.62 -13.16 13.79
C ASN A 350 -4.11 -11.81 14.35
N GLY A 351 -4.43 -10.88 13.44
CA GLY A 351 -4.83 -9.50 13.78
C GLY A 351 -3.69 -8.50 13.91
N PHE A 352 -2.42 -8.94 13.83
CA PHE A 352 -1.27 -8.04 13.80
C PHE A 352 -0.76 -7.82 12.37
N SER A 353 -0.35 -6.57 12.07
CA SER A 353 0.36 -6.22 10.84
C SER A 353 1.87 -6.11 11.11
N SER A 354 2.68 -6.68 10.22
CA SER A 354 4.13 -6.47 10.19
C SER A 354 4.46 -5.59 8.98
N MET A 355 5.00 -4.41 9.22
CA MET A 355 5.35 -3.41 8.19
C MET A 355 6.83 -3.09 8.21
#